data_AF-A0A6J6BGP3-F1
#
_entry.id   AF-A0A6J6BGP3-F1
#
_cell.length_a   1.000
_cell.length_b   1.000
_cell.length_c   1.000
_cell.angle_alpha   90.00
_cell.angle_beta   90.00
_cell.angle_gamma   90.00
#
_symmetry.space_group_name_H-M   'P 1'
#
loop_
_entity.id
_entity.type
_entity.pdbx_description
1 polymer ?
#
loop_
_entity_poly.entity_id
_entity_poly.type
_entity_poly.pdbx_seq_one_letter_code
_entity_poly.pdbx_strand_id
1 'polypeptide(L)'
;MFRSPGIRVLCAVTVAVLAAFVILRTATSTQVSTVSAEAASESSTVQKEAGQLVEETTSSLPSPSSAPASPPSRPESSAALPPESGSGKRMVFSISQQRVWWVDASGEELRTALVSGRANTPQIGTFQVYSKTEHATGLDGSKMDYFVRFTKGPQGWAIGFHNIPRVNGEPVQSEEQLGQTLSHGCIRQAEADAVFTWNFLEIGSTVVVIS
;
A
#
# COMPACT_ATOMS: atom_id res chain seq x y z
N MET A 1 58.96 39.23 -31.61
CA MET A 1 59.67 39.98 -30.54
C MET A 1 58.61 40.53 -29.58
N PHE A 2 58.78 40.32 -28.25
CA PHE A 2 57.95 40.80 -27.11
C PHE A 2 56.51 40.26 -27.04
N ARG A 3 56.06 39.40 -26.11
CA ARG A 3 56.22 39.21 -24.65
C ARG A 3 55.56 40.29 -23.76
N SER A 4 54.39 39.92 -23.22
CA SER A 4 53.77 40.27 -21.91
C SER A 4 53.29 41.72 -21.66
N PRO A 5 52.54 42.02 -20.56
CA PRO A 5 51.78 41.20 -19.57
C PRO A 5 50.29 41.66 -19.50
N GLY A 6 49.31 41.08 -18.80
CA GLY A 6 49.29 40.42 -17.51
C GLY A 6 48.98 41.42 -16.38
N ILE A 7 47.71 41.72 -16.09
CA ILE A 7 47.27 42.25 -14.78
C ILE A 7 45.94 41.58 -14.39
N ARG A 8 46.03 40.72 -13.37
CA ARG A 8 44.92 40.25 -12.55
C ARG A 8 44.64 41.34 -11.52
N VAL A 9 43.38 41.78 -11.39
CA VAL A 9 42.92 42.46 -10.18
C VAL A 9 41.84 41.58 -9.55
N LEU A 10 42.25 40.95 -8.46
CA LEU A 10 41.45 40.17 -7.54
C LEU A 10 40.81 41.16 -6.56
N CYS A 11 39.52 41.45 -6.68
CA CYS A 11 38.76 42.13 -5.62
C CYS A 11 37.95 41.07 -4.88
N ALA A 12 38.55 40.57 -3.79
CA ALA A 12 37.84 39.85 -2.76
C ALA A 12 36.90 40.83 -2.03
N VAL A 13 35.60 40.57 -2.07
CA VAL A 13 34.65 41.18 -1.14
C VAL A 13 34.25 40.11 -0.14
N THR A 14 34.88 40.17 1.01
CA THR A 14 34.51 39.45 2.23
C THR A 14 33.33 40.17 2.87
N VAL A 15 32.20 39.47 3.03
CA VAL A 15 31.15 39.90 3.96
C VAL A 15 31.03 38.81 5.02
N ALA A 16 31.65 39.08 6.17
CA ALA A 16 31.37 38.40 7.42
C ALA A 16 30.21 39.15 8.11
N VAL A 17 29.15 38.42 8.47
CA VAL A 17 28.20 38.88 9.50
C VAL A 17 28.09 37.77 10.54
N LEU A 18 28.53 38.09 11.75
CA LEU A 18 28.47 37.29 12.96
C LEU A 18 27.33 37.79 13.86
N ALA A 19 26.82 36.85 14.68
CA ALA A 19 25.96 37.02 15.87
C ALA A 19 24.45 37.25 15.59
N ALA A 20 23.50 36.73 16.36
CA ALA A 20 23.52 36.18 17.72
C ALA A 20 22.38 35.17 17.96
N PHE A 21 22.58 34.31 18.95
CA PHE A 21 21.59 33.41 19.56
C PHE A 21 20.40 34.18 20.16
N VAL A 22 19.17 33.72 19.91
CA VAL A 22 18.08 33.76 20.90
C VAL A 22 17.27 32.47 20.79
N ILE A 23 17.50 31.58 21.75
CA ILE A 23 16.61 30.47 22.07
C ILE A 23 15.53 31.06 22.97
N LEU A 24 14.28 31.13 22.51
CA LEU A 24 13.15 31.39 23.39
C LEU A 24 12.26 30.14 23.46
N ARG A 25 12.42 29.39 24.54
CA ARG A 25 11.46 28.40 25.00
C ARG A 25 10.31 29.14 25.68
N THR A 26 9.10 28.99 25.19
CA THR A 26 7.89 29.28 25.98
C THR A 26 7.13 27.97 26.18
N ALA A 27 7.09 27.54 27.43
CA ALA A 27 6.29 26.42 27.90
C ALA A 27 4.91 26.93 28.36
N THR A 28 3.91 26.07 28.15
CA THR A 28 2.68 25.90 28.96
C THR A 28 1.59 26.96 28.84
N SER A 29 0.41 26.55 28.35
CA SER A 29 -0.82 26.58 29.16
C SER A 29 -1.89 25.65 28.62
N THR A 30 -2.22 24.68 29.46
CA THR A 30 -3.44 23.87 29.62
C THR A 30 -4.71 24.50 29.07
N GLN A 31 -5.53 23.71 28.35
CA GLN A 31 -6.96 23.61 28.65
C GLN A 31 -7.43 22.16 28.53
N VAL A 32 -8.04 21.73 29.63
CA VAL A 32 -8.71 20.47 29.88
C VAL A 32 -10.09 20.53 29.26
N SER A 33 -10.47 19.52 28.49
CA SER A 33 -11.88 19.23 28.20
C SER A 33 -12.19 17.83 28.67
N THR A 34 -12.71 17.77 29.89
CA THR A 34 -13.37 16.62 30.49
C THR A 34 -14.79 16.54 29.95
N VAL A 35 -15.16 15.43 29.31
CA VAL A 35 -16.55 14.95 29.21
C VAL A 35 -16.49 13.43 29.37
N SER A 36 -16.61 12.99 30.63
CA SER A 36 -17.80 12.33 31.18
C SER A 36 -18.11 10.99 30.52
N ALA A 37 -17.66 9.93 31.20
CA ALA A 37 -18.26 8.61 31.11
C ALA A 37 -19.58 8.63 31.90
N GLU A 38 -20.67 8.17 31.28
CA GLU A 38 -21.84 7.69 32.00
C GLU A 38 -22.09 6.23 31.59
N ALA A 39 -21.98 5.37 32.59
CA ALA A 39 -22.36 3.98 32.54
C ALA A 39 -23.60 3.78 33.40
N ALA A 40 -24.47 2.89 32.90
CA ALA A 40 -25.46 2.10 33.62
C ALA A 40 -26.73 2.79 34.14
N SER A 41 -27.88 2.31 33.65
CA SER A 41 -28.67 1.28 34.34
C SER A 41 -30.16 1.55 34.20
N GLU A 42 -30.88 0.74 33.44
CA GLU A 42 -32.28 0.45 33.76
C GLU A 42 -32.51 -1.06 33.68
N SER A 43 -32.83 -1.58 34.86
CA SER A 43 -33.25 -2.95 35.13
C SER A 43 -34.75 -3.06 34.91
N SER A 44 -35.22 -4.17 34.34
CA SER A 44 -36.61 -4.62 34.50
C SER A 44 -36.64 -6.13 34.45
N THR A 45 -36.89 -6.71 35.63
CA THR A 45 -37.07 -8.13 35.92
C THR A 45 -38.55 -8.47 35.86
N VAL A 46 -38.93 -9.57 35.19
CA VAL A 46 -40.17 -10.30 35.49
C VAL A 46 -39.89 -11.82 35.44
N GLN A 47 -40.43 -12.50 36.45
CA GLN A 47 -40.29 -13.89 36.91
C GLN A 47 -40.97 -14.89 35.94
N LYS A 48 -40.41 -16.07 35.62
CA LYS A 48 -40.32 -17.38 36.32
C LYS A 48 -41.66 -18.04 36.70
N GLU A 49 -42.03 -19.13 35.99
CA GLU A 49 -42.63 -20.39 36.51
C GLU A 49 -42.76 -21.41 35.33
N ALA A 50 -41.99 -22.50 35.24
CA ALA A 50 -42.08 -23.85 35.81
C ALA A 50 -43.14 -24.80 35.18
N GLY A 51 -42.68 -26.01 34.79
CA GLY A 51 -43.48 -27.15 34.32
C GLY A 51 -42.66 -28.00 33.31
N GLN A 52 -41.80 -28.95 33.72
CA GLN A 52 -42.07 -30.31 34.25
C GLN A 52 -42.19 -31.40 33.17
N LEU A 53 -41.18 -32.29 33.17
CA LEU A 53 -41.11 -33.73 32.83
C LEU A 53 -41.83 -34.29 31.58
N VAL A 54 -41.11 -34.96 30.67
CA VAL A 54 -40.85 -36.43 30.58
C VAL A 54 -40.12 -36.74 29.25
N GLU A 55 -38.89 -37.25 29.30
CA GLU A 55 -38.46 -38.64 29.00
C GLU A 55 -38.83 -39.26 27.63
N GLU A 56 -37.74 -39.57 26.91
CA GLU A 56 -37.46 -40.58 25.89
C GLU A 56 -38.60 -41.25 25.09
N THR A 57 -38.46 -41.19 23.75
CA THR A 57 -38.54 -42.39 22.91
C THR A 57 -37.66 -42.23 21.68
N THR A 58 -36.68 -43.12 21.59
CA THR A 58 -35.83 -43.47 20.46
C THR A 58 -36.56 -43.50 19.11
N SER A 59 -36.03 -42.83 18.09
CA SER A 59 -36.18 -43.29 16.71
C SER A 59 -35.02 -42.81 15.83
N SER A 60 -34.14 -43.74 15.50
CA SER A 60 -32.99 -43.56 14.61
C SER A 60 -33.41 -43.34 13.17
N LEU A 61 -32.82 -42.35 12.48
CA LEU A 61 -32.68 -42.34 11.02
C LEU A 61 -31.33 -41.68 10.64
N PRO A 62 -30.72 -42.08 9.50
CA PRO A 62 -29.27 -42.04 9.30
C PRO A 62 -28.72 -40.68 8.82
N SER A 63 -27.44 -40.46 9.11
CA SER A 63 -26.60 -39.35 8.64
C SER A 63 -26.61 -39.17 7.12
N PRO A 64 -26.35 -37.94 6.66
CA PRO A 64 -25.24 -37.75 5.75
C PRO A 64 -24.15 -36.91 6.43
N SER A 65 -22.97 -37.51 6.47
CA SER A 65 -21.68 -36.88 6.78
C SER A 65 -21.56 -35.53 6.07
N SER A 66 -21.65 -34.44 6.83
CA SER A 66 -21.29 -33.12 6.33
C SER A 66 -19.77 -33.05 6.31
N ALA A 67 -19.17 -33.46 5.20
CA ALA A 67 -17.80 -33.07 4.88
C ALA A 67 -17.73 -31.53 4.89
N PRO A 68 -16.71 -30.92 5.52
CA PRO A 68 -16.55 -29.47 5.44
C PRO A 68 -16.34 -29.07 3.98
N ALA A 69 -17.20 -28.17 3.49
CA ALA A 69 -17.06 -27.58 2.18
C ALA A 69 -15.73 -26.81 2.13
N SER A 70 -14.78 -27.30 1.33
CA SER A 70 -13.60 -26.53 0.96
C SER A 70 -14.04 -25.19 0.35
N PRO A 71 -13.40 -24.06 0.69
CA PRO A 71 -13.69 -22.79 0.05
C PRO A 71 -13.45 -22.90 -1.47
N PRO A 72 -14.20 -22.14 -2.30
CA PRO A 72 -14.03 -22.19 -3.75
C PRO A 72 -12.59 -21.81 -4.11
N SER A 73 -11.86 -22.75 -4.71
CA SER A 73 -10.55 -22.48 -5.31
C SER A 73 -10.73 -21.40 -6.37
N ARG A 74 -10.20 -20.21 -6.08
CA ARG A 74 -10.01 -19.14 -7.05
C ARG A 74 -9.29 -19.74 -8.27
N PRO A 75 -9.67 -19.42 -9.52
CA PRO A 75 -9.03 -19.98 -10.70
C PRO A 75 -7.51 -19.85 -10.59
N GLU A 76 -6.88 -21.01 -10.75
CA GLU A 76 -5.46 -21.29 -10.59
C GLU A 76 -4.59 -20.20 -11.23
N SER A 77 -3.69 -19.68 -10.41
CA SER A 77 -2.54 -18.89 -10.79
C SER A 77 -1.68 -19.67 -11.80
N SER A 78 -1.90 -19.45 -13.10
CA SER A 78 -1.05 -20.01 -14.15
C SER A 78 0.27 -19.25 -14.31
N ALA A 79 0.53 -18.21 -13.53
CA ALA A 79 1.72 -17.39 -13.64
C ALA A 79 2.62 -17.60 -12.42
N ALA A 80 3.53 -18.57 -12.52
CA ALA A 80 4.50 -18.86 -11.48
C ALA A 80 5.38 -17.64 -11.19
N LEU A 81 5.76 -17.48 -9.91
CA LEU A 81 6.76 -16.52 -9.48
C LEU A 81 8.04 -16.63 -10.33
N PRO A 82 8.51 -15.54 -10.97
CA PRO A 82 9.70 -15.60 -11.79
C PRO A 82 10.96 -15.95 -10.98
N PRO A 83 11.81 -16.87 -11.47
CA PRO A 83 12.97 -17.38 -10.71
C PRO A 83 14.01 -16.29 -10.40
N GLU A 84 14.20 -15.33 -11.31
CA GLU A 84 15.16 -14.21 -11.16
C GLU A 84 14.56 -13.02 -10.38
N SER A 85 13.69 -13.29 -9.39
CA SER A 85 13.01 -12.26 -8.61
C SER A 85 13.65 -11.98 -7.25
N GLY A 86 14.78 -12.60 -6.92
CA GLY A 86 15.50 -12.42 -5.66
C GLY A 86 15.04 -13.36 -4.53
N SER A 87 15.37 -13.01 -3.28
CA SER A 87 15.07 -13.82 -2.09
C SER A 87 14.47 -12.99 -0.95
N GLY A 88 13.92 -13.67 0.06
CA GLY A 88 13.27 -13.04 1.22
C GLY A 88 11.94 -12.36 0.90
N LYS A 89 11.38 -11.66 1.90
CA LYS A 89 10.08 -10.98 1.80
C LYS A 89 10.17 -9.84 0.80
N ARG A 90 9.36 -9.89 -0.25
CA ARG A 90 9.37 -8.90 -1.33
C ARG A 90 8.06 -8.89 -2.09
N MET A 91 7.83 -7.81 -2.82
CA MET A 91 6.82 -7.77 -3.86
C MET A 91 7.52 -7.72 -5.23
N VAL A 92 7.11 -8.58 -6.14
CA VAL A 92 7.67 -8.66 -7.49
C VAL A 92 6.66 -8.07 -8.46
N PHE A 93 7.10 -7.21 -9.38
CA PHE A 93 6.29 -6.66 -10.46
C PHE A 93 6.94 -6.97 -11.81
N SER A 94 6.21 -7.66 -12.70
CA SER A 94 6.62 -7.88 -14.09
C SER A 94 5.92 -6.88 -15.00
N ILE A 95 6.74 -6.16 -15.77
CA ILE A 95 6.26 -5.14 -16.71
C ILE A 95 5.55 -5.81 -17.91
N SER A 96 6.12 -6.85 -18.52
CA SER A 96 5.53 -7.52 -19.68
C SER A 96 4.27 -8.30 -19.33
N GLN A 97 4.23 -8.94 -18.17
CA GLN A 97 3.08 -9.71 -17.74
C GLN A 97 2.00 -8.84 -17.08
N GLN A 98 2.32 -7.57 -16.79
CA GLN A 98 1.43 -6.66 -16.06
C GLN A 98 0.86 -7.35 -14.81
N ARG A 99 1.77 -7.90 -14.00
CA ARG A 99 1.44 -8.81 -12.90
C ARG A 99 2.35 -8.58 -11.71
N VAL A 100 1.79 -8.77 -10.53
CA VAL A 100 2.53 -8.73 -9.27
C VAL A 100 2.45 -10.05 -8.50
N TRP A 101 3.46 -10.30 -7.69
CA TRP A 101 3.51 -11.41 -6.73
C TRP A 101 3.91 -10.88 -5.36
N TRP A 102 3.23 -11.32 -4.31
CA TRP A 102 3.62 -11.06 -2.93
C TRP A 102 4.30 -12.31 -2.40
N VAL A 103 5.56 -12.17 -1.96
CA VAL A 103 6.41 -13.29 -1.58
C VAL A 103 6.83 -13.13 -0.13
N ASP A 104 6.62 -14.16 0.68
CA ASP A 104 6.94 -14.10 2.10
C ASP A 104 8.44 -14.22 2.40
N ALA A 105 8.78 -14.20 3.69
CA ALA A 105 10.18 -14.29 4.13
C ALA A 105 10.86 -15.63 3.78
N SER A 106 10.10 -16.71 3.63
CA SER A 106 10.61 -18.02 3.23
C SER A 106 10.87 -18.11 1.72
N GLY A 107 10.30 -17.19 0.94
CA GLY A 107 10.38 -17.19 -0.52
C GLY A 107 9.16 -17.79 -1.20
N GLU A 108 8.12 -18.13 -0.44
CA GLU A 108 6.87 -18.68 -0.96
C GLU A 108 5.96 -17.56 -1.50
N GLU A 109 5.35 -17.80 -2.66
CA GLU A 109 4.31 -16.93 -3.21
C GLU A 109 3.05 -17.01 -2.36
N LEU A 110 2.65 -15.89 -1.75
CA LEU A 110 1.39 -15.78 -1.01
C LEU A 110 0.19 -15.52 -1.93
N ARG A 111 0.42 -14.75 -3.00
CA ARG A 111 -0.61 -14.30 -3.94
C ARG A 111 0.04 -13.81 -5.24
N THR A 112 -0.72 -13.84 -6.33
CA THR A 112 -0.48 -13.06 -7.54
C THR A 112 -1.75 -12.34 -8.02
N ALA A 113 -1.59 -11.22 -8.73
CA ALA A 113 -2.69 -10.47 -9.34
C ALA A 113 -2.25 -9.75 -10.62
N LEU A 114 -3.21 -9.56 -11.55
CA LEU A 114 -3.03 -8.66 -12.69
C LEU A 114 -3.08 -7.20 -12.22
N VAL A 115 -2.30 -6.35 -12.88
CA VAL A 115 -2.18 -4.92 -12.62
C VAL A 115 -2.14 -4.12 -13.91
N SER A 116 -2.22 -2.79 -13.85
CA SER A 116 -1.99 -1.91 -14.99
C SER A 116 -0.90 -0.87 -14.68
N GLY A 117 0.27 -1.08 -15.26
CA GLY A 117 1.41 -0.17 -15.30
C GLY A 117 1.66 0.36 -16.72
N ARG A 118 2.94 0.58 -17.05
CA ARG A 118 3.40 1.12 -18.35
C ARG A 118 4.54 0.26 -18.89
N ALA A 119 4.54 -0.02 -20.20
CA ALA A 119 5.47 -0.96 -20.84
C ALA A 119 6.98 -0.70 -20.64
N ASN A 120 7.39 0.52 -20.28
CA ASN A 120 8.80 0.90 -20.08
C ASN A 120 9.01 1.70 -18.79
N THR A 121 8.10 1.57 -17.81
CA THR A 121 8.16 2.31 -16.55
C THR A 121 7.49 1.48 -15.46
N PRO A 122 8.11 1.31 -14.28
CA PRO A 122 9.41 1.86 -13.86
C PRO A 122 10.62 1.17 -14.50
N GLN A 123 11.84 1.61 -14.15
CA GLN A 123 13.05 0.88 -14.51
C GLN A 123 13.07 -0.50 -13.85
N ILE A 124 13.64 -1.49 -14.53
CA ILE A 124 13.93 -2.81 -13.96
C ILE A 124 14.99 -2.68 -12.87
N GLY A 125 14.82 -3.41 -11.78
CA GLY A 125 15.76 -3.42 -10.66
C GLY A 125 15.08 -3.66 -9.31
N THR A 126 15.88 -3.55 -8.25
CA THR A 126 15.43 -3.71 -6.88
C THR A 126 15.33 -2.36 -6.19
N PHE A 127 14.20 -2.12 -5.55
CA PHE A 127 13.85 -0.86 -4.90
C PHE A 127 13.36 -1.11 -3.48
N GLN A 128 13.22 -0.02 -2.73
CA GLN A 128 12.60 -0.03 -1.42
C GLN A 128 11.45 0.96 -1.37
N VAL A 129 10.38 0.56 -0.69
CA VAL A 129 9.27 1.47 -0.37
C VAL A 129 9.80 2.61 0.48
N TYR A 130 9.59 3.85 0.03
CA TYR A 130 10.07 5.05 0.74
C TYR A 130 8.94 5.90 1.31
N SER A 131 7.70 5.71 0.85
CA SER A 131 6.56 6.51 1.30
C SER A 131 5.25 5.78 1.10
N LYS A 132 4.29 6.03 1.99
CA LYS A 132 2.92 5.51 1.93
C LYS A 132 1.93 6.65 2.20
N THR A 133 0.85 6.73 1.42
CA THR A 133 -0.26 7.67 1.65
C THR A 133 -1.57 6.95 1.38
N GLU A 134 -2.46 6.93 2.37
CA GLU A 134 -3.72 6.19 2.26
C GLU A 134 -4.66 6.84 1.28
N HIS A 135 -4.83 8.17 1.32
CA HIS A 135 -5.64 8.93 0.37
C HIS A 135 -4.76 9.94 -0.36
N ALA A 136 -4.41 9.65 -1.62
CA ALA A 136 -3.56 10.49 -2.45
C ALA A 136 -4.35 11.17 -3.56
N THR A 137 -3.82 12.31 -4.02
CA THR A 137 -4.34 13.02 -5.19
C THR A 137 -3.25 13.08 -6.25
N GLY A 138 -3.58 12.63 -7.46
CA GLY A 138 -2.75 12.74 -8.64
C GLY A 138 -2.66 14.18 -9.11
N LEU A 139 -1.66 14.47 -9.94
CA LEU A 139 -1.43 15.82 -10.48
C LEU A 139 -2.55 16.25 -11.42
N ASP A 140 -3.22 15.29 -12.03
CA ASP A 140 -4.41 15.44 -12.86
C ASP A 140 -5.70 15.57 -12.02
N GLY A 141 -5.58 15.64 -10.70
CA GLY A 141 -6.71 15.72 -9.76
C GLY A 141 -7.37 14.38 -9.45
N SER A 142 -6.91 13.27 -10.07
CA SER A 142 -7.43 11.94 -9.78
C SER A 142 -7.24 11.56 -8.32
N LYS A 143 -8.21 10.85 -7.73
CA LYS A 143 -8.13 10.32 -6.37
C LYS A 143 -7.67 8.87 -6.44
N MET A 144 -6.71 8.53 -5.61
CA MET A 144 -6.17 7.17 -5.51
C MET A 144 -5.97 6.84 -4.04
N ASP A 145 -6.29 5.61 -3.67
CA ASP A 145 -6.11 5.10 -2.33
C ASP A 145 -4.95 4.10 -2.26
N TYR A 146 -4.41 3.92 -1.05
CA TYR A 146 -3.37 2.96 -0.73
C TYR A 146 -2.06 3.15 -1.52
N PHE A 147 -1.63 4.40 -1.69
CA PHE A 147 -0.46 4.71 -2.51
C PHE A 147 0.87 4.35 -1.84
N VAL A 148 1.45 3.22 -2.23
CA VAL A 148 2.76 2.71 -1.78
C VAL A 148 3.84 3.03 -2.81
N ARG A 149 4.71 3.99 -2.50
CA ARG A 149 5.75 4.51 -3.42
C ARG A 149 7.09 3.83 -3.18
N PHE A 150 7.73 3.40 -4.27
CA PHE A 150 9.02 2.70 -4.20
C PHE A 150 10.08 3.25 -5.16
N THR A 151 9.68 4.02 -6.18
CA THR A 151 10.65 4.67 -7.09
C THR A 151 10.11 5.99 -7.65
N LYS A 152 10.84 6.58 -8.59
CA LYS A 152 10.47 7.79 -9.33
C LYS A 152 10.68 7.60 -10.83
N GLY A 153 9.83 8.22 -11.63
CA GLY A 153 9.97 8.25 -13.08
C GLY A 153 11.05 9.23 -13.55
N PRO A 154 11.36 9.27 -14.86
CA PRO A 154 12.38 10.16 -15.41
C PRO A 154 12.16 11.65 -15.12
N GLN A 155 10.90 12.08 -15.00
CA GLN A 155 10.52 13.45 -14.66
C GLN A 155 10.46 13.71 -13.14
N GLY A 156 10.93 12.76 -12.31
CA GLY A 156 10.93 12.88 -10.85
C GLY A 156 9.60 12.59 -10.16
N TRP A 157 8.53 12.30 -10.91
CA TRP A 157 7.23 11.92 -10.36
C TRP A 157 7.31 10.61 -9.59
N ALA A 158 6.61 10.52 -8.47
CA ALA A 158 6.54 9.30 -7.68
C ALA A 158 5.88 8.17 -8.48
N ILE A 159 6.47 6.97 -8.40
CA ILE A 159 5.91 5.74 -8.92
C ILE A 159 5.67 4.80 -7.74
N GLY A 160 4.53 4.14 -7.78
CA GLY A 160 4.13 3.19 -6.76
C GLY A 160 2.89 2.41 -7.13
N PHE A 161 2.43 1.61 -6.19
CA PHE A 161 1.20 0.84 -6.25
C PHE A 161 0.05 1.63 -5.63
N HIS A 162 -1.14 1.55 -6.22
CA HIS A 162 -2.38 2.10 -5.65
C HIS A 162 -3.60 1.42 -6.30
N ASN A 163 -4.80 1.63 -5.77
CA ASN A 163 -6.04 1.18 -6.41
C ASN A 163 -6.26 1.86 -7.78
N ILE A 164 -7.28 1.47 -8.55
CA ILE A 164 -7.61 2.21 -9.77
C ILE A 164 -8.05 3.64 -9.42
N PRO A 165 -7.38 4.69 -9.96
CA PRO A 165 -7.77 6.06 -9.66
C PRO A 165 -9.18 6.40 -10.11
N ARG A 166 -9.79 7.37 -9.43
CA ARG A 166 -11.08 7.94 -9.80
C ARG A 166 -10.96 9.41 -10.19
N VAL A 167 -11.66 9.80 -11.25
CA VAL A 167 -11.81 11.20 -11.66
C VAL A 167 -13.30 11.51 -11.60
N ASN A 168 -13.68 12.55 -10.84
CA ASN A 168 -15.09 12.88 -10.59
C ASN A 168 -15.94 11.70 -10.07
N GLY A 169 -15.32 10.81 -9.28
CA GLY A 169 -15.97 9.63 -8.74
C GLY A 169 -15.96 8.41 -9.68
N GLU A 170 -15.63 8.57 -10.96
CA GLU A 170 -15.60 7.47 -11.93
C GLU A 170 -14.21 6.84 -12.05
N PRO A 171 -14.10 5.50 -12.10
CA PRO A 171 -12.80 4.84 -12.23
C PRO A 171 -12.22 5.06 -13.63
N VAL A 172 -10.91 5.31 -13.72
CA VAL A 172 -10.24 5.57 -15.01
C VAL A 172 -10.05 4.31 -15.87
N GLN A 173 -10.28 3.13 -15.29
CA GLN A 173 -10.32 1.83 -15.96
C GLN A 173 -11.20 0.87 -15.14
N SER A 174 -11.68 -0.21 -15.75
CA SER A 174 -12.33 -1.31 -15.01
C SER A 174 -11.28 -2.33 -14.51
N GLU A 175 -11.69 -3.22 -13.61
CA GLU A 175 -10.81 -4.29 -13.13
C GLU A 175 -10.54 -5.35 -14.21
N GLU A 176 -11.48 -5.58 -15.14
CA GLU A 176 -11.32 -6.49 -16.28
C GLU A 176 -10.24 -6.00 -17.26
N GLN A 177 -9.85 -4.73 -17.17
CA GLN A 177 -8.76 -4.16 -17.97
C GLN A 177 -7.39 -4.33 -17.32
N LEU A 178 -7.30 -4.83 -16.09
CA LEU A 178 -6.02 -5.19 -15.48
C LEU A 178 -5.31 -6.25 -16.33
N GLY A 179 -3.99 -6.15 -16.43
CA GLY A 179 -3.18 -6.89 -17.41
C GLY A 179 -2.85 -6.07 -18.66
N GLN A 180 -3.52 -4.92 -18.87
CA GLN A 180 -3.21 -3.98 -19.95
C GLN A 180 -2.34 -2.81 -19.45
N THR A 181 -1.52 -2.24 -20.34
CA THR A 181 -0.61 -1.12 -20.04
C THR A 181 -1.31 0.25 -20.09
N LEU A 182 -2.33 0.43 -19.26
CA LEU A 182 -3.21 1.61 -19.28
C LEU A 182 -2.76 2.78 -18.39
N SER A 183 -1.65 2.64 -17.67
CA SER A 183 -1.14 3.67 -16.77
C SER A 183 -0.04 4.54 -17.40
N HIS A 184 0.11 5.76 -16.88
CA HIS A 184 1.19 6.67 -17.26
C HIS A 184 2.49 6.45 -16.48
N GLY A 185 2.47 5.63 -15.42
CA GLY A 185 3.68 5.25 -14.69
C GLY A 185 3.44 4.40 -13.43
N CYS A 186 2.44 4.73 -12.61
CA CYS A 186 2.10 3.95 -11.42
C CYS A 186 1.49 2.59 -11.78
N ILE A 187 1.50 1.66 -10.82
CA ILE A 187 0.97 0.32 -10.98
C ILE A 187 -0.42 0.28 -10.32
N ARG A 188 -1.46 0.26 -11.14
CA ARG A 188 -2.86 0.24 -10.70
C ARG A 188 -3.29 -1.19 -10.37
N GLN A 189 -3.99 -1.35 -9.27
CA GLN A 189 -4.45 -2.65 -8.76
C GLN A 189 -5.97 -2.63 -8.56
N ALA A 190 -6.59 -3.80 -8.58
CA ALA A 190 -7.92 -3.98 -8.00
C ALA A 190 -7.90 -3.52 -6.54
N GLU A 191 -9.03 -3.02 -6.03
CA GLU A 191 -9.11 -2.41 -4.69
C GLU A 191 -8.60 -3.36 -3.61
N ALA A 192 -9.05 -4.61 -3.64
CA ALA A 192 -8.67 -5.63 -2.67
C ALA A 192 -7.17 -5.97 -2.68
N ASP A 193 -6.52 -5.86 -3.84
CA ASP A 193 -5.08 -6.10 -3.99
C ASP A 193 -4.24 -4.88 -3.61
N ALA A 194 -4.78 -3.66 -3.79
CA ALA A 194 -4.19 -2.44 -3.26
C ALA A 194 -4.19 -2.45 -1.72
N VAL A 195 -5.30 -2.85 -1.10
CA VAL A 195 -5.39 -3.03 0.37
C VAL A 195 -4.40 -4.10 0.85
N PHE A 196 -4.29 -5.23 0.14
CA PHE A 196 -3.32 -6.26 0.49
C PHE A 196 -1.89 -5.72 0.40
N THR A 197 -1.55 -4.99 -0.67
CA THR A 197 -0.25 -4.34 -0.86
C THR A 197 0.07 -3.35 0.25
N TRP A 198 -0.92 -2.54 0.63
CA TRP A 198 -0.79 -1.58 1.71
C TRP A 198 -0.41 -2.24 3.03
N ASN A 199 -1.04 -3.36 3.38
CA ASN A 199 -0.75 -4.04 4.63
C ASN A 199 0.54 -4.87 4.56
N PHE A 200 0.84 -5.44 3.40
CA PHE A 200 2.01 -6.29 3.20
C PHE A 200 3.33 -5.51 3.19
N LEU A 201 3.34 -4.32 2.57
CA LEU A 201 4.52 -3.49 2.40
C LEU A 201 4.62 -2.41 3.48
N GLU A 202 5.72 -2.47 4.24
CA GLU A 202 6.17 -1.42 5.15
C GLU A 202 7.15 -0.48 4.45
N ILE A 203 7.42 0.69 5.05
CA ILE A 203 8.55 1.52 4.62
C ILE A 203 9.84 0.69 4.76
N GLY A 204 10.66 0.66 3.71
CA GLY A 204 11.85 -0.18 3.62
C GLY A 204 11.61 -1.56 2.98
N SER A 205 10.35 -1.97 2.76
CA SER A 205 10.07 -3.26 2.10
C SER A 205 10.62 -3.30 0.67
N THR A 206 11.13 -4.46 0.28
CA THR A 206 11.73 -4.69 -1.04
C THR A 206 10.68 -4.84 -2.13
N VAL A 207 10.87 -4.11 -3.24
CA VAL A 207 10.11 -4.25 -4.48
C VAL A 207 11.07 -4.59 -5.60
N VAL A 208 10.84 -5.70 -6.29
CA VAL A 208 11.65 -6.14 -7.42
C VAL A 208 10.85 -5.95 -8.70
N VAL A 209 11.37 -5.14 -9.61
CA VAL A 209 10.79 -4.88 -10.92
C VAL A 209 11.57 -5.67 -11.94
N ILE A 210 10.87 -6.51 -12.70
CA ILE A 210 11.43 -7.33 -13.77
C ILE A 210 10.72 -7.04 -15.08
N SER A 211 11.30 -7.55 -16.16
CA SER A 211 10.70 -7.43 -17.49
C SER A 211 9.35 -8.11 -17.58
#